data_AF-A0A1G4WUA2-F1
#
_entry.id   AF-A0A1G4WUA2-F1
#
_cell.length_a   1.000
_cell.length_b   1.000
_cell.length_c   1.000
_cell.angle_alpha   90.00
_cell.angle_beta   90.00
_cell.angle_gamma   90.00
#
_symmetry.space_group_name_H-M   'P 1'
#
loop_
_entity.id
_entity.type
_entity.pdbx_description
1 polymer ?
#
loop_
_entity_poly.entity_id
_entity_poly.type
_entity_poly.pdbx_seq_one_letter_code
_entity_poly.pdbx_strand_id
1 'polypeptide(L)'
;MSTPGSWENGAPPPVIPRPAPTRRGPHLGVIVGVVAAVAAVGAGAAFLVLRPSGDSAAPAAPAPNQGSTAASTTSAPPSDPNSRLLRALPAGYPTGTCTPVARLEGALATMACTANSDPGGPVSATYSLLVDSAALDKAIKELTNTSTVVDCPGRIQSPGPWRHNASPQEVSGTLVCGIQGDNPMLAWSDIDKQLFSVVQGRPGGPTLDHIYAWWTSHS
;
A
#
# COMPACT_ATOMS: atom_id res chain seq x y z
N MET A 1 -18.61 -58.71 57.99
CA MET A 1 -17.14 -58.64 58.00
C MET A 1 -16.75 -57.57 57.01
N SER A 2 -16.21 -56.47 57.54
CA SER A 2 -15.85 -55.24 56.82
C SER A 2 -14.45 -55.34 56.25
N THR A 3 -14.23 -54.87 55.02
CA THR A 3 -13.28 -53.77 54.69
C THR A 3 -13.38 -53.34 53.22
N PRO A 4 -13.29 -52.03 52.92
CA PRO A 4 -13.23 -51.46 51.58
C PRO A 4 -11.77 -51.29 51.09
N GLY A 5 -11.54 -51.51 49.79
CA GLY A 5 -10.24 -51.31 49.14
C GLY A 5 -10.04 -49.88 48.63
N SER A 6 -9.13 -49.17 49.30
CA SER A 6 -8.21 -48.11 48.84
C SER A 6 -8.58 -47.24 47.62
N TRP A 7 -8.82 -45.95 47.90
CA TRP A 7 -8.67 -44.85 46.95
C TRP A 7 -7.16 -44.58 46.75
N GLU A 8 -6.64 -44.87 45.56
CA GLU A 8 -5.30 -44.46 45.16
C GLU A 8 -5.29 -42.94 44.91
N ASN A 9 -4.67 -42.22 45.83
CA ASN A 9 -4.33 -40.81 45.68
C ASN A 9 -3.26 -40.69 44.59
N GLY A 10 -3.69 -40.38 43.36
CA GLY A 10 -2.80 -40.02 42.27
C GLY A 10 -2.06 -38.72 42.63
N ALA A 11 -0.76 -38.83 42.92
CA ALA A 11 0.09 -37.66 43.04
C ALA A 11 0.13 -36.91 41.69
N PRO A 12 0.06 -35.57 41.67
CA PRO A 12 0.20 -34.83 40.43
C PRO A 12 1.61 -35.04 39.86
N PRO A 13 1.77 -35.08 38.52
CA PRO A 13 3.07 -35.31 37.90
C PRO A 13 4.07 -34.21 38.27
N PRO A 14 5.37 -34.52 38.38
CA PRO A 14 6.39 -33.53 38.71
C PRO A 14 6.46 -32.45 37.63
N VAL A 15 6.37 -31.19 38.05
CA VAL A 15 6.56 -30.02 37.19
C VAL A 15 8.05 -29.92 36.85
N ILE A 16 8.42 -30.27 35.62
CA ILE A 16 9.77 -30.06 35.09
C ILE A 16 9.92 -28.56 34.74
N PRO A 17 10.82 -27.79 35.37
CA PRO A 17 11.07 -26.42 34.97
C PRO A 17 11.58 -26.38 33.53
N ARG A 18 10.89 -25.64 32.65
CA ARG A 18 11.45 -25.34 31.31
C ARG A 18 12.64 -24.42 31.50
N PRO A 19 13.79 -24.68 30.85
CA PRO A 19 14.89 -23.72 30.83
C PRO A 19 14.42 -22.41 30.22
N ALA A 20 14.70 -21.29 30.88
CA ALA A 20 14.45 -19.96 30.33
C ALA A 20 15.31 -19.75 29.06
N PRO A 21 14.77 -19.12 27.99
CA PRO A 21 15.57 -18.76 26.84
C PRO A 21 16.62 -17.72 27.24
N THR A 22 17.89 -18.04 27.03
CA THR A 22 19.01 -17.12 27.18
C THR A 22 18.94 -16.04 26.10
N ARG A 23 18.77 -14.77 26.49
CA ARG A 23 18.98 -13.62 25.59
C ARG A 23 20.43 -13.62 25.12
N ARG A 24 20.67 -13.90 23.83
CA ARG A 24 21.92 -13.53 23.16
C ARG A 24 21.79 -12.12 22.62
N GLY A 25 22.70 -11.24 23.06
CA GLY A 25 22.77 -9.85 22.62
C GLY A 25 23.15 -9.70 21.13
N PRO A 26 23.11 -8.47 20.60
CA PRO A 26 23.43 -8.21 19.21
C PRO A 26 24.93 -8.28 18.97
N HIS A 27 25.36 -9.14 18.04
CA HIS A 27 26.72 -9.12 17.51
C HIS A 27 26.78 -8.08 16.39
N LEU A 28 27.36 -6.92 16.69
CA LEU A 28 27.79 -5.93 15.71
C LEU A 28 28.89 -6.57 14.85
N GLY A 29 28.54 -6.95 13.62
CA GLY A 29 29.48 -7.37 12.59
C GLY A 29 29.76 -6.21 11.64
N VAL A 30 30.92 -5.59 11.81
CA VAL A 30 31.49 -4.57 10.92
C VAL A 30 31.89 -5.22 9.59
N ILE A 31 31.37 -4.73 8.47
CA ILE A 31 31.96 -4.96 7.15
C ILE A 31 32.34 -3.60 6.56
N VAL A 32 33.66 -3.35 6.59
CA VAL A 32 34.35 -2.28 5.87
C VAL A 32 34.75 -2.82 4.50
N GLY A 33 34.52 -2.05 3.43
CA GLY A 33 34.97 -2.41 2.08
C GLY A 33 34.58 -1.40 1.00
N VAL A 34 35.39 -0.35 0.86
CA VAL A 34 35.39 0.75 -0.11
C VAL A 34 35.74 0.30 -1.54
N VAL A 35 35.12 0.89 -2.59
CA VAL A 35 35.73 1.38 -3.87
C VAL A 35 34.68 2.27 -4.59
N ALA A 36 34.75 3.61 -4.55
CA ALA A 36 35.49 4.58 -5.39
C ALA A 36 34.73 5.11 -6.64
N ALA A 37 34.35 6.39 -6.53
CA ALA A 37 34.39 7.49 -7.51
C ALA A 37 34.10 7.26 -9.01
N VAL A 38 33.08 7.97 -9.53
CA VAL A 38 33.09 8.51 -10.89
C VAL A 38 32.81 10.01 -10.83
N ALA A 39 33.64 10.73 -11.57
CA ALA A 39 33.90 12.15 -11.51
C ALA A 39 32.80 13.05 -12.11
N ALA A 40 32.82 14.29 -11.64
CA ALA A 40 32.10 15.42 -12.18
C ALA A 40 32.46 15.71 -13.65
N VAL A 41 31.43 15.98 -14.45
CA VAL A 41 31.46 16.68 -15.74
C VAL A 41 30.15 17.49 -15.75
N GLY A 42 30.07 18.79 -15.98
CA GLY A 42 31.00 19.85 -16.31
C GLY A 42 30.11 21.09 -16.52
N ALA A 43 30.55 22.24 -16.03
CA ALA A 43 29.89 23.52 -16.31
C ALA A 43 30.13 23.93 -17.78
N GLY A 44 29.12 24.56 -18.39
CA GLY A 44 29.21 25.22 -19.71
C GLY A 44 27.93 24.96 -20.52
N ALA A 45 27.19 25.92 -21.06
CA ALA A 45 27.49 27.33 -21.27
C ALA A 45 26.18 28.13 -21.31
N ALA A 46 26.17 29.25 -20.58
CA ALA A 46 25.41 30.42 -20.99
C ALA A 46 26.05 31.01 -22.26
N PHE A 47 25.29 31.84 -22.96
CA PHE A 47 25.66 32.65 -24.12
C PHE A 47 25.57 31.99 -25.51
N LEU A 48 24.42 32.18 -26.16
CA LEU A 48 24.40 32.49 -27.59
C LEU A 48 23.47 33.68 -27.89
N VAL A 49 24.13 34.83 -28.00
CA VAL A 49 24.02 35.86 -29.05
C VAL A 49 22.68 36.58 -29.24
N LEU A 50 22.70 37.80 -28.71
CA LEU A 50 22.00 38.98 -29.17
C LEU A 50 22.25 39.32 -30.66
N ARG A 51 21.18 39.80 -31.32
CA ARG A 51 21.08 40.77 -32.46
C ARG A 51 20.84 40.21 -33.88
N PRO A 52 20.26 41.00 -34.81
CA PRO A 52 19.73 42.38 -34.69
C PRO A 52 18.29 42.58 -35.20
N SER A 53 17.71 43.72 -34.81
CA SER A 53 16.58 44.37 -35.48
C SER A 53 16.97 44.77 -36.92
N GLY A 54 16.07 44.49 -37.86
CA GLY A 54 16.06 45.10 -39.18
C GLY A 54 14.62 45.39 -39.57
N ASP A 55 14.20 46.64 -39.46
CA ASP A 55 13.00 47.16 -40.11
C ASP A 55 13.25 47.26 -41.61
N SER A 56 12.29 46.81 -42.43
CA SER A 56 11.91 47.43 -43.72
C SER A 56 10.64 46.78 -44.29
N ALA A 57 9.73 47.63 -44.75
CA ALA A 57 8.37 47.31 -45.19
C ALA A 57 8.26 46.90 -46.68
N ALA A 58 7.37 45.92 -46.94
CA ALA A 58 6.47 45.70 -48.10
C ALA A 58 7.04 45.49 -49.54
N PRO A 59 6.27 44.96 -50.55
CA PRO A 59 5.00 44.17 -50.56
C PRO A 59 4.97 42.90 -51.47
N ALA A 60 3.99 42.01 -51.21
CA ALA A 60 3.22 41.10 -52.09
C ALA A 60 3.86 40.16 -53.16
N ALA A 61 3.62 38.84 -53.01
CA ALA A 61 3.23 37.87 -54.07
C ALA A 61 2.66 36.56 -53.45
N PRO A 62 1.73 35.82 -54.09
CA PRO A 62 0.90 34.78 -53.45
C PRO A 62 1.30 33.31 -53.71
N ALA A 63 0.95 32.43 -52.73
CA ALA A 63 0.67 30.98 -52.79
C ALA A 63 1.84 29.97 -53.04
N PRO A 64 1.76 28.68 -52.59
CA PRO A 64 0.57 27.93 -52.16
C PRO A 64 0.60 27.32 -50.75
N ASN A 65 -0.61 27.16 -50.20
CA ASN A 65 -0.95 26.47 -48.96
C ASN A 65 -0.48 25.01 -48.99
N GLN A 66 0.56 24.66 -48.24
CA GLN A 66 0.69 23.32 -47.69
C GLN A 66 0.04 23.32 -46.32
N GLY A 67 -1.16 22.76 -46.26
CA GLY A 67 -1.89 22.52 -45.02
C GLY A 67 -1.05 21.65 -44.11
N SER A 68 -0.39 22.29 -43.14
CA SER A 68 0.12 21.62 -41.96
C SER A 68 -1.10 21.18 -41.15
N THR A 69 -1.53 19.94 -41.36
CA THR A 69 -2.47 19.27 -40.46
C THR A 69 -1.75 19.11 -39.13
N ALA A 70 -1.80 20.14 -38.30
CA ALA A 70 -1.42 20.05 -36.89
C ALA A 70 -2.35 19.01 -36.25
N ALA A 71 -1.84 17.79 -36.10
CA ALA A 71 -2.47 16.77 -35.29
C ALA A 71 -2.58 17.34 -33.88
N SER A 72 -3.77 17.81 -33.54
CA SER A 72 -4.11 18.21 -32.19
C SER A 72 -4.17 16.91 -31.38
N THR A 73 -3.09 16.60 -30.68
CA THR A 73 -3.11 15.65 -29.57
C THR A 73 -4.03 16.26 -28.51
N THR A 74 -5.32 15.95 -28.60
CA THR A 74 -6.27 16.18 -27.52
C THR A 74 -5.84 15.29 -26.37
N SER A 75 -5.01 15.81 -25.46
CA SER A 75 -4.82 15.22 -24.15
C SER A 75 -6.19 15.08 -23.51
N ALA A 76 -6.62 13.84 -23.24
CA ALA A 76 -7.82 13.59 -22.48
C ALA A 76 -7.76 14.39 -21.17
N PRO A 77 -8.87 15.03 -20.74
CA PRO A 77 -8.87 15.74 -19.47
C PRO A 77 -8.46 14.79 -18.34
N PRO A 78 -7.70 15.28 -17.34
CA PRO A 78 -7.29 14.45 -16.21
C PRO A 78 -8.53 13.83 -15.58
N SER A 79 -8.52 12.50 -15.44
CA SER A 79 -9.68 11.78 -14.89
C SER A 79 -9.93 12.25 -13.47
N ASP A 80 -11.19 12.55 -13.16
CA ASP A 80 -11.64 12.88 -11.81
C ASP A 80 -11.07 11.88 -10.77
N PRO A 81 -10.48 12.35 -9.64
CA PRO A 81 -9.86 11.50 -8.64
C PRO A 81 -10.79 10.41 -8.08
N ASN A 82 -12.08 10.70 -7.91
CA ASN A 82 -13.05 9.71 -7.43
C ASN A 82 -13.22 8.58 -8.46
N SER A 83 -13.33 8.93 -9.74
CA SER A 83 -13.42 7.97 -10.83
C SER A 83 -12.14 7.13 -10.96
N ARG A 84 -10.96 7.73 -10.74
CA ARG A 84 -9.69 6.98 -10.68
C ARG A 84 -9.66 6.01 -9.51
N LEU A 85 -10.08 6.46 -8.33
CA LEU A 85 -10.16 5.63 -7.12
C LEU A 85 -11.12 4.44 -7.32
N LEU A 86 -12.32 4.67 -7.86
CA LEU A 86 -13.31 3.62 -8.14
C LEU A 86 -12.75 2.50 -9.04
N ARG A 87 -11.94 2.85 -10.05
CA ARG A 87 -11.31 1.86 -10.95
C ARG A 87 -10.17 1.09 -10.28
N ALA A 88 -9.61 1.61 -9.19
CA ALA A 88 -8.52 0.97 -8.46
C ALA A 88 -9.02 0.06 -7.33
N LEU A 89 -10.32 0.07 -7.03
CA LEU A 89 -10.89 -0.76 -5.97
C LEU A 89 -10.84 -2.25 -6.35
N PRO A 90 -10.63 -3.15 -5.38
CA PRO A 90 -10.89 -4.57 -5.54
C PRO A 90 -12.29 -4.85 -6.09
N ALA A 91 -12.44 -5.97 -6.79
CA ALA A 91 -13.75 -6.49 -7.17
C ALA A 91 -14.59 -6.89 -5.93
N GLY A 92 -15.86 -7.21 -6.15
CA GLY A 92 -16.77 -7.66 -5.09
C GLY A 92 -17.48 -6.52 -4.33
N TYR A 93 -17.39 -5.27 -4.79
CA TYR A 93 -18.22 -4.17 -4.29
C TYR A 93 -19.38 -3.87 -5.25
N PRO A 94 -20.64 -4.14 -4.86
CA PRO A 94 -21.81 -3.76 -5.65
C PRO A 94 -21.90 -2.25 -5.89
N THR A 95 -22.62 -1.84 -6.94
CA THR A 95 -22.83 -0.42 -7.21
C THR A 95 -23.51 0.26 -6.02
N GLY A 96 -22.95 1.39 -5.58
CA GLY A 96 -23.49 2.19 -4.48
C GLY A 96 -23.02 1.78 -3.08
N THR A 97 -22.20 0.73 -2.93
CA THR A 97 -21.65 0.35 -1.60
C THR A 97 -20.45 1.19 -1.19
N CYS A 98 -19.81 1.86 -2.15
CA CYS A 98 -18.67 2.75 -1.91
C CYS A 98 -19.10 4.20 -2.15
N THR A 99 -18.87 5.06 -1.15
CA THR A 99 -19.23 6.48 -1.20
C THR A 99 -18.03 7.37 -0.84
N PRO A 100 -17.90 8.56 -1.47
CA PRO A 100 -16.89 9.54 -1.07
C PRO A 100 -17.06 9.95 0.40
N VAL A 101 -15.95 10.05 1.12
CA VAL A 101 -15.92 10.52 2.51
C VAL A 101 -14.86 11.59 2.69
N ALA A 102 -14.69 12.08 3.92
CA ALA A 102 -13.61 12.99 4.27
C ALA A 102 -12.26 12.39 3.82
N ARG A 103 -11.51 13.22 3.11
CA ARG A 103 -10.25 12.84 2.49
C ARG A 103 -9.19 12.60 3.57
N LEU A 104 -8.49 11.48 3.45
CA LEU A 104 -7.28 11.22 4.25
C LEU A 104 -6.22 12.27 3.96
N GLU A 105 -5.41 12.65 4.94
CA GLU A 105 -4.32 13.60 4.72
C GLU A 105 -3.39 13.09 3.59
N GLY A 106 -3.10 13.96 2.61
CA GLY A 106 -2.31 13.58 1.44
C GLY A 106 -3.07 12.78 0.36
N ALA A 107 -4.39 12.60 0.48
CA ALA A 107 -5.20 11.98 -0.57
C ALA A 107 -5.75 12.99 -1.59
N LEU A 108 -6.08 12.53 -2.79
CA LEU A 108 -6.87 13.21 -3.80
C LEU A 108 -8.35 12.84 -3.68
N ALA A 109 -8.63 11.61 -3.24
CA ALA A 109 -9.96 11.08 -2.98
C ALA A 109 -9.90 10.02 -1.88
N THR A 110 -10.97 9.91 -1.10
CA THR A 110 -11.16 8.81 -0.14
C THR A 110 -12.59 8.33 -0.22
N MET A 111 -12.78 7.01 -0.21
CA MET A 111 -14.08 6.36 -0.20
C MET A 111 -14.18 5.40 0.96
N ALA A 112 -15.35 5.38 1.60
CA ALA A 112 -15.74 4.31 2.51
C ALA A 112 -16.66 3.34 1.76
N CYS A 113 -16.39 2.06 1.90
CA CYS A 113 -17.18 0.98 1.34
C CYS A 113 -17.80 0.13 2.47
N THR A 114 -19.04 -0.31 2.25
CA THR A 114 -19.66 -1.34 3.09
C THR A 114 -19.12 -2.72 2.75
N ALA A 115 -19.78 -3.79 3.22
CA ALA A 115 -19.34 -5.15 3.02
C ALA A 115 -19.08 -5.49 1.54
N ASN A 116 -17.97 -6.19 1.30
CA ASN A 116 -17.68 -6.86 0.04
C ASN A 116 -18.55 -8.13 -0.07
N SER A 117 -19.03 -8.45 -1.27
CA SER A 117 -19.93 -9.58 -1.50
C SER A 117 -19.22 -10.94 -1.57
N ASP A 118 -17.90 -10.95 -1.69
CA ASP A 118 -17.15 -12.18 -1.90
C ASP A 118 -16.95 -12.94 -0.58
N PRO A 119 -16.89 -14.29 -0.61
CA PRO A 119 -16.70 -15.09 0.60
C PRO A 119 -15.44 -14.68 1.37
N GLY A 120 -15.58 -14.45 2.67
CA GLY A 120 -14.47 -14.01 3.52
C GLY A 120 -14.04 -12.56 3.32
N GLY A 121 -14.74 -11.81 2.45
CA GLY A 121 -14.50 -10.40 2.22
C GLY A 121 -14.74 -9.52 3.46
N PRO A 122 -14.20 -8.30 3.46
CA PRO A 122 -14.35 -7.39 4.58
C PRO A 122 -15.80 -6.93 4.76
N VAL A 123 -16.16 -6.58 5.99
CA VAL A 123 -17.47 -5.99 6.32
C VAL A 123 -17.48 -4.48 6.15
N SER A 124 -16.29 -3.85 6.09
CA SER A 124 -16.09 -2.45 5.77
C SER A 124 -14.70 -2.22 5.18
N ALA A 125 -14.57 -1.18 4.38
CA ALA A 125 -13.27 -0.77 3.87
C ALA A 125 -13.19 0.75 3.68
N THR A 126 -11.98 1.28 3.75
CA THR A 126 -11.64 2.65 3.37
C THR A 126 -10.52 2.60 2.35
N TYR A 127 -10.73 3.26 1.22
CA TYR A 127 -9.76 3.35 0.14
C TYR A 127 -9.42 4.82 -0.11
N SER A 128 -8.13 5.12 -0.20
CA SER A 128 -7.65 6.47 -0.46
C SER A 128 -6.70 6.48 -1.65
N LEU A 129 -6.92 7.40 -2.56
CA LEU A 129 -6.01 7.68 -3.66
C LEU A 129 -5.03 8.77 -3.19
N LEU A 130 -3.77 8.43 -3.00
CA LEU A 130 -2.74 9.33 -2.46
C LEU A 130 -2.08 10.14 -3.57
N VAL A 131 -1.48 11.27 -3.19
CA VAL A 131 -0.77 12.15 -4.13
C VAL A 131 0.55 11.55 -4.61
N ASP A 132 1.24 10.81 -3.74
CA ASP A 132 2.55 10.22 -4.01
C ASP A 132 2.93 9.13 -2.97
N SER A 133 4.07 8.49 -3.19
CA SER A 133 4.59 7.44 -2.32
C SER A 133 4.97 7.93 -0.92
N ALA A 134 5.35 9.20 -0.75
CA ALA A 134 5.63 9.75 0.58
C ALA A 134 4.33 9.85 1.41
N ALA A 135 3.21 10.16 0.77
CA ALA A 135 1.90 10.13 1.40
C ALA A 135 1.45 8.69 1.72
N LEU A 136 1.78 7.69 0.89
CA LEU A 136 1.56 6.27 1.22
C LEU A 136 2.34 5.84 2.46
N ASP A 137 3.64 6.15 2.54
CA ASP A 137 4.49 5.81 3.68
C ASP A 137 3.99 6.47 4.97
N LYS A 138 3.55 7.74 4.88
CA LYS A 138 2.94 8.45 6.00
C LYS A 138 1.64 7.77 6.45
N ALA A 139 0.78 7.36 5.52
CA ALA A 139 -0.47 6.68 5.84
C ALA A 139 -0.25 5.33 6.54
N ILE A 140 0.71 4.54 6.07
CA ILE A 140 1.11 3.28 6.73
C ILE A 140 1.61 3.55 8.14
N LYS A 141 2.51 4.54 8.31
CA LYS A 141 3.05 4.90 9.63
C LYS A 141 1.94 5.29 10.60
N GLU A 142 1.02 6.15 10.17
CA GLU A 142 -0.08 6.60 11.03
C GLU A 142 -1.05 5.47 11.38
N LEU A 143 -1.34 4.60 10.43
CA LEU A 143 -2.14 3.40 10.69
C LEU A 143 -1.47 2.51 11.76
N THR A 144 -0.15 2.30 11.66
CA THR A 144 0.58 1.48 12.63
C THR A 144 0.64 2.11 14.03
N ASN A 145 0.57 3.44 14.14
CA ASN A 145 0.52 4.14 15.43
C ASN A 145 -0.86 4.01 16.10
N THR A 146 -1.91 3.81 15.31
CA THR A 146 -3.31 3.80 15.77
C THR A 146 -3.92 2.39 15.81
N SER A 147 -3.10 1.37 15.54
CA SER A 147 -3.54 -0.03 15.45
C SER A 147 -2.59 -0.94 16.22
N THR A 148 -3.09 -2.08 16.68
CA THR A 148 -2.24 -3.15 17.20
C THR A 148 -1.75 -4.00 16.04
N VAL A 149 -0.48 -3.87 15.66
CA VAL A 149 0.11 -4.66 14.59
C VAL A 149 0.34 -6.10 15.05
N VAL A 150 -0.04 -7.07 14.21
CA VAL A 150 0.18 -8.50 14.45
C VAL A 150 0.78 -9.15 13.21
N ASP A 151 1.40 -10.31 13.37
CA ASP A 151 1.85 -11.10 12.22
C ASP A 151 0.66 -11.43 11.30
N CYS A 152 0.88 -11.29 10.00
CA CYS A 152 -0.08 -11.75 9.02
C CYS A 152 -0.20 -13.29 9.04
N PRO A 153 -1.35 -13.84 8.61
CA PRO A 153 -1.53 -15.28 8.45
C PRO A 153 -0.36 -15.94 7.74
N GLY A 154 0.02 -17.14 8.21
CA GLY A 154 1.24 -17.81 7.76
C GLY A 154 2.54 -17.35 8.43
N ARG A 155 2.46 -16.61 9.56
CA ARG A 155 3.62 -16.07 10.31
C ARG A 155 4.45 -15.08 9.49
N ILE A 156 3.80 -14.32 8.63
CA ILE A 156 4.45 -13.29 7.82
C ILE A 156 4.56 -12.03 8.66
N GLN A 157 5.78 -11.50 8.77
CA GLN A 157 6.05 -10.31 9.57
C GLN A 157 5.29 -9.09 9.00
N SER A 158 4.70 -8.30 9.91
CA SER A 158 3.93 -7.10 9.61
C SER A 158 4.50 -5.90 10.39
N PRO A 159 4.58 -4.69 9.78
CA PRO A 159 4.44 -4.42 8.36
C PRO A 159 5.52 -5.09 7.52
N GLY A 160 5.23 -5.37 6.25
CA GLY A 160 6.20 -5.99 5.34
C GLY A 160 5.91 -5.71 3.86
N PRO A 161 6.88 -5.93 2.96
CA PRO A 161 6.67 -5.76 1.53
C PRO A 161 5.67 -6.81 1.01
N TRP A 162 4.80 -6.42 0.08
CA TRP A 162 3.98 -7.35 -0.69
C TRP A 162 4.20 -7.17 -2.19
N ARG A 163 3.74 -8.15 -2.97
CA ARG A 163 3.98 -8.26 -4.40
C ARG A 163 2.73 -8.81 -5.09
N HIS A 164 2.46 -8.33 -6.31
CA HIS A 164 1.44 -8.95 -7.15
C HIS A 164 1.83 -10.38 -7.54
N ASN A 165 0.83 -11.24 -7.68
CA ASN A 165 1.03 -12.61 -8.19
C ASN A 165 1.63 -12.63 -9.60
N ALA A 166 1.30 -11.64 -10.43
CA ALA A 166 1.81 -11.53 -11.80
C ALA A 166 3.27 -11.05 -11.88
N SER A 167 3.77 -10.37 -10.85
CA SER A 167 5.13 -9.80 -10.79
C SER A 167 5.81 -10.07 -9.44
N PRO A 168 6.08 -11.34 -9.08
CA PRO A 168 6.57 -11.73 -7.77
C PRO A 168 8.01 -11.27 -7.45
N GLN A 169 8.71 -10.67 -8.41
CA GLN A 169 10.06 -10.11 -8.22
C GLN A 169 10.04 -8.60 -7.95
N GLU A 170 8.90 -7.95 -8.10
CA GLU A 170 8.71 -6.51 -7.88
C GLU A 170 7.94 -6.25 -6.58
N VAL A 171 8.34 -5.23 -5.81
CA VAL A 171 7.64 -4.88 -4.57
C VAL A 171 6.54 -3.90 -4.95
N SER A 172 5.29 -4.28 -4.69
CA SER A 172 4.12 -3.48 -5.06
C SER A 172 3.71 -2.49 -3.96
N GLY A 173 4.16 -2.73 -2.72
CA GLY A 173 3.95 -1.81 -1.61
C GLY A 173 4.20 -2.47 -0.25
N THR A 174 3.51 -1.96 0.78
CA THR A 174 3.60 -2.46 2.16
C THR A 174 2.26 -2.99 2.62
N LEU A 175 2.26 -4.18 3.21
CA LEU A 175 1.12 -4.84 3.83
C LEU A 175 1.22 -4.71 5.35
N VAL A 176 0.09 -4.47 6.00
CA VAL A 176 -0.07 -4.40 7.44
C VAL A 176 -1.25 -5.27 7.86
N CYS A 177 -0.99 -6.28 8.68
CA CYS A 177 -2.03 -6.98 9.43
C CYS A 177 -2.08 -6.44 10.87
N GLY A 178 -3.30 -6.31 11.40
CA GLY A 178 -3.49 -5.74 12.72
C GLY A 178 -4.89 -5.88 13.26
N ILE A 179 -5.10 -5.29 14.43
CA ILE A 179 -6.39 -5.06 15.05
C ILE A 179 -6.57 -3.54 15.20
N GLN A 180 -7.69 -3.00 14.76
CA GLN A 180 -8.06 -1.60 14.96
C GLN A 180 -9.36 -1.53 15.76
N GLY A 181 -9.30 -0.98 16.98
CA GLY A 181 -10.36 -1.17 17.97
C GLY A 181 -10.49 -2.66 18.32
N ASP A 182 -11.67 -3.23 18.09
CA ASP A 182 -11.93 -4.67 18.25
C ASP A 182 -11.99 -5.42 16.90
N ASN A 183 -11.74 -4.74 15.79
CA ASN A 183 -11.91 -5.31 14.45
C ASN A 183 -10.58 -5.86 13.91
N PRO A 184 -10.55 -7.09 13.37
CA PRO A 184 -9.42 -7.55 12.58
C PRO A 184 -9.30 -6.66 11.33
N MET A 185 -8.08 -6.24 11.04
CA MET A 185 -7.77 -5.26 10.01
C MET A 185 -6.62 -5.73 9.15
N LEU A 186 -6.76 -5.50 7.85
CA LEU A 186 -5.69 -5.66 6.87
C LEU A 186 -5.61 -4.37 6.07
N ALA A 187 -4.42 -3.81 5.93
CA ALA A 187 -4.18 -2.63 5.13
C ALA A 187 -3.00 -2.82 4.20
N TRP A 188 -3.01 -2.16 3.06
CA TRP A 188 -1.88 -2.17 2.15
C TRP A 188 -1.78 -0.87 1.36
N SER A 189 -0.54 -0.52 1.02
CA SER A 189 -0.24 0.47 -0.02
C SER A 189 0.00 -0.22 -1.36
N ASP A 190 -0.39 0.41 -2.46
CA ASP A 190 -0.08 0.00 -3.83
C ASP A 190 0.57 1.21 -4.52
N ILE A 191 1.87 1.09 -4.79
CA ILE A 191 2.73 2.19 -5.26
C ILE A 191 2.30 2.63 -6.66
N ASP A 192 2.01 1.70 -7.56
CA ASP A 192 1.67 2.00 -8.94
C ASP A 192 0.30 2.68 -9.04
N LYS A 193 -0.66 2.22 -8.24
CA LYS A 193 -2.00 2.82 -8.19
C LYS A 193 -2.07 4.07 -7.32
N GLN A 194 -1.03 4.35 -6.52
CA GLN A 194 -1.05 5.36 -5.47
C GLN A 194 -2.24 5.14 -4.52
N LEU A 195 -2.50 3.89 -4.18
CA LEU A 195 -3.68 3.49 -3.42
C LEU A 195 -3.27 3.06 -2.01
N PHE A 196 -3.97 3.58 -1.00
CA PHE A 196 -3.92 3.06 0.36
C PHE A 196 -5.27 2.46 0.70
N SER A 197 -5.27 1.23 1.15
CA SER A 197 -6.47 0.46 1.46
C SER A 197 -6.43 0.01 2.90
N VAL A 198 -7.56 0.15 3.59
CA VAL A 198 -7.77 -0.42 4.93
C VAL A 198 -9.08 -1.19 4.88
N VAL A 199 -9.03 -2.49 5.14
CA VAL A 199 -10.21 -3.34 5.18
C VAL A 199 -10.38 -3.94 6.56
N GLN A 200 -11.61 -4.12 7.00
CA GLN A 200 -11.92 -4.67 8.32
C GLN A 200 -12.90 -5.82 8.23
N GLY A 201 -12.65 -6.83 9.06
CA GLY A 201 -13.66 -7.77 9.50
C GLY A 201 -14.40 -7.23 10.72
N ARG A 202 -14.96 -8.13 11.53
CA ARG A 202 -15.59 -7.79 12.81
C ARG A 202 -15.59 -8.98 13.76
N PRO A 203 -15.71 -8.78 15.07
CA PRO A 203 -16.02 -9.86 16.01
C PRO A 203 -17.27 -10.64 15.57
N GLY A 204 -17.17 -11.98 15.57
CA GLY A 204 -18.26 -12.85 15.10
C GLY A 204 -18.51 -12.82 13.58
N GLY A 205 -17.62 -12.18 12.81
CA GLY A 205 -17.63 -12.16 11.35
C GLY A 205 -16.31 -12.65 10.75
N PRO A 206 -15.95 -12.20 9.53
CA PRO A 206 -14.66 -12.49 8.91
C PRO A 206 -13.50 -12.16 9.85
N THR A 207 -12.66 -13.15 10.11
CA THR A 207 -11.43 -12.99 10.91
C THR A 207 -10.30 -12.43 10.05
N LEU A 208 -9.14 -12.16 10.67
CA LEU A 208 -7.94 -11.75 9.94
C LEU A 208 -7.54 -12.77 8.85
N ASP A 209 -7.66 -14.07 9.13
CA ASP A 209 -7.37 -15.12 8.14
C ASP A 209 -8.30 -15.04 6.92
N HIS A 210 -9.59 -14.76 7.14
CA HIS A 210 -10.57 -14.63 6.07
C HIS A 210 -10.27 -13.43 5.17
N ILE A 211 -10.08 -12.25 5.78
CA ILE A 211 -9.81 -11.03 4.99
C ILE A 211 -8.43 -11.06 4.33
N TYR A 212 -7.46 -11.78 4.91
CA TYR A 212 -6.16 -12.01 4.27
C TYR A 212 -6.28 -12.91 3.05
N ALA A 213 -7.01 -14.03 3.15
CA ALA A 213 -7.26 -14.90 2.02
C ALA A 213 -8.02 -14.19 0.89
N TRP A 214 -9.01 -13.35 1.25
CA TRP A 214 -9.69 -12.47 0.30
C TRP A 214 -8.73 -11.48 -0.35
N TRP A 215 -7.87 -10.82 0.42
CA TRP A 215 -6.90 -9.87 -0.12
C TRP A 215 -5.95 -10.53 -1.12
N THR A 216 -5.44 -11.73 -0.83
CA THR A 216 -4.53 -12.46 -1.73
C THR A 216 -5.13 -12.77 -3.12
N SER A 217 -6.46 -12.90 -3.22
CA SER A 217 -7.15 -13.10 -4.50
C SER A 217 -7.50 -11.80 -5.24
N HIS A 218 -7.35 -10.65 -4.58
CA HIS A 218 -7.74 -9.32 -5.07
C HIS A 218 -6.59 -8.33 -5.23
N SER A 219 -5.39 -8.69 -4.75
CA SER A 219 -4.18 -7.86 -4.74
C SER A 219 -3.30 -8.09 -5.95
#